data_AF-A0A847WE56-F1
#
_entry.id   AF-A0A847WE56-F1
#
_cell.length_a   1.000
_cell.length_b   1.000
_cell.length_c   1.000
_cell.angle_alpha   90.00
_cell.angle_beta   90.00
_cell.angle_gamma   90.00
#
_symmetry.space_group_name_H-M   'P 1'
#
loop_
_entity.id
_entity.type
_entity.pdbx_description
1 polymer ?
#
loop_
_entity_poly.entity_id
_entity_poly.type
_entity_poly.pdbx_seq_one_letter_code
_entity_poly.pdbx_strand_id
1 'polypeptide(L)'
;EAAYNALNDFLLEGMPCDRVNEIVNQDNEECQWETTICLHTPYWEQVGGDVKNFYDLREVWISSFVTTVNPVLKYEKLSSNRQRIAVK
;
A
#
# COMPACT_ATOMS: atom_id res chain seq x y z
N GLU A 1 -0.36 3.43 13.28
CA GLU A 1 0.63 4.40 12.77
C GLU A 1 1.98 3.78 12.40
N ALA A 2 2.72 3.18 13.35
CA ALA A 2 4.10 2.72 13.10
C ALA A 2 4.25 1.75 11.91
N ALA A 3 3.34 0.80 11.73
CA ALA A 3 3.43 -0.18 10.64
C ALA A 3 3.18 0.44 9.25
N TYR A 4 2.26 1.41 9.14
CA TYR A 4 1.99 2.14 7.90
C TYR A 4 3.17 3.03 7.50
N ASN A 5 3.72 3.77 8.46
CA ASN A 5 4.91 4.61 8.21
C ASN A 5 6.12 3.76 7.82
N ALA A 6 6.38 2.68 8.58
CA ALA A 6 7.45 1.74 8.25
C ALA A 6 7.26 1.13 6.86
N LEU A 7 6.04 0.79 6.46
CA LEU A 7 5.75 0.31 5.11
C LEU A 7 6.07 1.37 4.04
N ASN A 8 5.65 2.62 4.26
CA ASN A 8 5.88 3.71 3.31
C ASN A 8 7.36 4.06 3.10
N ASP A 9 8.19 3.88 4.13
CA ASP A 9 9.64 4.07 4.03
C ASP A 9 10.30 3.16 2.98
N PHE A 10 9.67 2.03 2.64
CA PHE A 10 10.15 1.10 1.61
C PHE A 10 9.42 1.23 0.26
N LEU A 11 8.16 1.66 0.26
CA LEU A 11 7.38 1.78 -0.98
C LEU A 11 7.71 3.03 -1.79
N LEU A 12 8.19 4.11 -1.15
CA LEU A 12 8.67 5.33 -1.79
C LEU A 12 7.70 5.92 -2.83
N GLU A 13 6.42 6.00 -2.47
CA GLU A 13 5.37 6.46 -3.38
C GLU A 13 5.23 7.98 -3.44
N GLY A 14 6.08 8.58 -4.28
CA GLY A 14 6.06 10.02 -4.54
C GLY A 14 6.57 10.85 -3.36
N MET A 15 6.58 12.17 -3.56
CA MET A 15 6.90 13.11 -2.51
C MET A 15 5.67 13.35 -1.62
N PRO A 16 5.83 13.78 -0.35
CA PRO A 16 4.71 14.08 0.54
C PRO A 16 3.69 15.08 -0.04
N CYS A 17 4.13 15.98 -0.92
CA CYS A 17 3.27 16.94 -1.61
C CYS A 17 2.37 16.34 -2.69
N ASP A 18 2.69 15.14 -3.19
CA ASP A 18 1.97 14.48 -4.27
C ASP A 18 0.68 13.81 -3.77
N ARG A 19 0.57 13.61 -2.45
CA ARG A 19 -0.59 13.01 -1.77
C ARG A 19 -1.05 11.69 -2.40
N VAL A 20 -0.09 10.86 -2.81
CA VAL A 20 -0.35 9.56 -3.46
C VAL A 20 -1.12 8.63 -2.55
N ASN A 21 -0.76 8.58 -1.25
CA ASN A 21 -1.49 7.84 -0.23
C ASN A 21 -2.08 8.80 0.81
N GLU A 22 -3.39 8.72 1.02
CA GLU A 22 -4.13 9.54 1.97
C GLU A 22 -4.76 8.67 3.05
N ILE A 23 -4.46 8.94 4.32
CA ILE A 23 -5.05 8.21 5.45
C ILE A 23 -6.52 8.61 5.59
N VAL A 24 -7.43 7.63 5.48
CA VAL A 24 -8.89 7.84 5.56
C VAL A 24 -9.50 7.34 6.87
N ASN A 25 -8.84 6.41 7.56
CA ASN A 25 -9.18 6.03 8.93
C ASN A 25 -7.91 5.65 9.71
N GLN A 26 -7.86 6.02 10.98
CA GLN A 26 -6.77 5.61 11.86
C GLN A 26 -7.23 5.60 13.32
N ASP A 27 -7.11 4.45 13.95
CA ASP A 27 -7.32 4.25 15.38
C ASP A 27 -6.30 3.24 15.94
N ASN A 28 -6.59 2.67 17.10
CA ASN A 28 -5.70 1.72 17.79
C ASN A 28 -5.73 0.31 17.17
N GLU A 29 -6.77 -0.02 16.41
CA GLU A 29 -7.00 -1.35 15.85
C GLU A 29 -6.65 -1.40 14.36
N GLU A 30 -6.80 -0.28 13.65
CA GLU A 30 -6.54 -0.20 12.21
C GLU A 30 -5.97 1.13 11.71
N CYS A 31 -5.34 1.04 10.55
CA CYS A 31 -5.00 2.17 9.70
C CYS A 31 -5.47 1.84 8.28
N GLN A 32 -6.28 2.72 7.72
CA GLN A 32 -6.77 2.63 6.35
C GLN A 32 -6.32 3.84 5.56
N TRP A 33 -5.90 3.60 4.32
CA TRP A 33 -5.51 4.66 3.40
C TRP A 33 -6.06 4.39 2.01
N GLU A 34 -6.15 5.46 1.21
CA GLU A 34 -6.54 5.42 -0.18
C GLU A 34 -5.39 5.91 -1.07
N THR A 35 -5.08 5.13 -2.11
CA THR A 35 -4.15 5.53 -3.17
C THR A 35 -4.90 6.39 -4.19
N THR A 36 -4.56 7.68 -4.25
CA THR A 36 -5.28 8.68 -5.08
C THR A 36 -4.85 8.65 -6.54
N ILE A 37 -3.58 8.30 -6.80
CA ILE A 37 -2.97 8.34 -8.14
C ILE A 37 -2.11 7.10 -8.34
N CYS A 38 -2.28 6.41 -9.47
CA CYS A 38 -1.36 5.36 -9.89
C CYS A 38 -0.18 5.97 -10.68
N LEU A 39 1.03 5.89 -10.12
CA LEU A 39 2.25 6.35 -10.79
C LEU A 39 2.82 5.34 -11.79
N HIS A 40 2.41 4.07 -11.72
CA HIS A 40 3.08 2.96 -12.41
C HIS A 40 2.49 2.67 -13.79
N THR A 41 1.16 2.80 -13.95
CA THR A 41 0.45 2.44 -15.18
C THR A 41 1.06 3.07 -16.44
N PRO A 42 1.34 4.39 -16.49
CA PRO A 42 1.86 5.01 -17.72
C PRO A 42 3.18 4.41 -18.19
N TYR A 43 4.08 4.03 -17.27
CA TYR A 43 5.38 3.46 -17.60
C TYR A 43 5.28 2.01 -18.08
N TRP A 44 4.36 1.23 -17.53
CA TRP A 44 4.11 -0.15 -17.95
C TRP A 44 3.44 -0.19 -19.33
N GLU A 45 2.43 0.65 -19.56
CA GLU A 45 1.76 0.74 -20.86
C GLU A 45 2.71 1.16 -21.98
N GLN A 46 3.64 2.08 -21.71
CA GLN A 46 4.64 2.55 -22.68
C GLN A 46 5.48 1.42 -23.30
N VAL A 47 5.71 0.34 -22.55
CA VAL A 47 6.48 -0.83 -23.01
C VAL A 47 5.59 -2.02 -23.38
N GLY A 48 4.28 -1.82 -23.47
CA GLY A 48 3.31 -2.89 -23.72
C GLY A 48 3.18 -3.90 -22.56
N GLY A 49 3.58 -3.49 -21.35
CA GLY A 49 3.48 -4.32 -20.15
C GLY A 49 2.13 -4.20 -19.45
N ASP A 50 1.78 -5.25 -18.70
CA ASP A 50 0.59 -5.25 -17.83
C ASP A 50 0.98 -4.86 -16.40
N VAL A 51 0.55 -3.66 -15.98
CA VAL A 51 0.77 -3.11 -14.62
C VAL A 51 0.19 -4.01 -13.53
N LYS A 52 -0.76 -4.89 -13.84
CA LYS A 52 -1.30 -5.86 -12.88
C LYS A 52 -0.20 -6.76 -12.30
N ASN A 53 0.80 -7.13 -13.09
CA ASN A 53 1.92 -7.93 -12.61
C ASN A 53 2.68 -7.24 -11.46
N PHE A 54 2.87 -5.91 -11.57
CA PHE A 54 3.49 -5.12 -10.50
C PHE A 54 2.64 -5.15 -9.23
N TYR A 55 1.34 -4.90 -9.34
CA TYR A 55 0.45 -4.83 -8.19
C TYR A 55 0.22 -6.20 -7.53
N ASP A 56 0.14 -7.29 -8.30
CA ASP A 56 0.04 -8.64 -7.76
C ASP A 56 1.27 -8.98 -6.88
N LEU A 57 2.47 -8.71 -7.40
CA LEU A 57 3.72 -8.93 -6.65
C LEU A 57 3.81 -8.03 -5.43
N ARG A 58 3.41 -6.76 -5.59
CA ARG A 58 3.45 -5.78 -4.52
C ARG A 58 2.49 -6.14 -3.38
N GLU A 59 1.29 -6.61 -3.68
CA GLU A 59 0.33 -7.04 -2.65
C GLU A 59 0.88 -8.20 -1.81
N VAL A 60 1.51 -9.19 -2.46
CA VAL A 60 2.19 -10.29 -1.75
C VAL A 60 3.34 -9.78 -0.89
N TRP A 61 4.13 -8.84 -1.42
CA TRP A 61 5.23 -8.22 -0.68
C TRP A 61 4.74 -7.44 0.55
N ILE A 62 3.70 -6.59 0.41
CA ILE A 62 3.13 -5.82 1.52
C ILE A 62 2.56 -6.76 2.58
N SER A 63 1.78 -7.76 2.18
CA SER A 63 1.20 -8.74 3.11
C SER A 63 2.27 -9.49 3.91
N SER A 64 3.34 -9.89 3.24
CA SER A 64 4.49 -10.56 3.85
C SER A 64 5.24 -9.62 4.78
N PHE A 65 5.50 -8.37 4.36
CA PHE A 65 6.18 -7.35 5.16
C PHE A 65 5.43 -7.08 6.46
N VAL A 66 4.13 -6.78 6.38
CA VAL A 66 3.29 -6.46 7.55
C VAL A 66 3.28 -7.61 8.55
N THR A 67 3.08 -8.83 8.08
CA THR A 67 3.05 -10.02 8.95
C THR A 67 4.42 -10.34 9.54
N THR A 68 5.51 -10.04 8.82
CA THR A 68 6.89 -10.27 9.28
C THR A 68 7.31 -9.26 10.34
N VAL A 69 6.97 -7.98 10.15
CA VAL A 69 7.28 -6.90 11.11
C VAL A 69 6.48 -7.08 12.40
N ASN A 70 5.22 -7.50 12.31
CA ASN A 70 4.41 -7.85 13.47
C ASN A 70 3.41 -8.95 13.13
N PRO A 71 3.59 -10.18 13.66
CA PRO A 71 2.69 -11.31 13.40
C PRO A 71 1.24 -11.11 13.86
N VAL A 72 0.95 -10.12 14.71
CA VAL A 72 -0.41 -9.76 15.15
C VAL A 72 -1.11 -8.85 14.13
N LEU A 73 -0.39 -8.24 13.21
CA LEU A 73 -0.97 -7.41 12.15
C LEU A 73 -1.28 -8.23 10.89
N LYS A 74 -2.25 -7.74 10.12
CA LYS A 74 -2.58 -8.21 8.78
C LYS A 74 -2.77 -7.04 7.82
N TYR A 75 -2.48 -7.28 6.55
CA TYR A 75 -2.79 -6.37 5.45
C TYR A 75 -4.00 -6.88 4.68
N GLU A 76 -4.90 -5.97 4.30
CA GLU A 76 -6.08 -6.26 3.51
C GLU A 76 -6.28 -5.18 2.43
N LYS A 77 -6.60 -5.60 1.22
CA LYS A 77 -7.07 -4.73 0.16
C LYS A 77 -8.60 -4.66 0.21
N LEU A 78 -9.15 -3.51 0.56
CA LEU A 78 -10.60 -3.31 0.72
C LEU A 78 -11.30 -2.99 -0.61
N SER A 79 -10.59 -2.28 -1.50
CA SER A 79 -11.05 -1.97 -2.86
C SER A 79 -9.86 -1.82 -3.80
N SER A 80 -10.08 -1.40 -5.06
CA SER A 80 -9.00 -1.12 -6.01
C SER A 80 -8.01 -0.08 -5.49
N ASN A 81 -8.49 0.93 -4.76
CA ASN A 81 -7.70 2.06 -4.29
C ASN A 81 -7.60 2.15 -2.75
N ARG A 82 -8.29 1.31 -1.99
CA ARG A 82 -8.31 1.37 -0.52
C ARG A 82 -7.66 0.15 0.11
N GLN A 83 -6.77 0.41 1.06
CA GLN A 83 -6.02 -0.61 1.77
C GLN A 83 -6.12 -0.42 3.29
N ARG A 84 -5.85 -1.51 4.02
CA ARG A 84 -5.90 -1.54 5.47
C ARG A 84 -4.75 -2.36 6.04
N ILE A 85 -4.17 -1.86 7.13
CA ILE A 85 -3.44 -2.66 8.11
C ILE A 85 -4.26 -2.70 9.39
N ALA A 86 -4.55 -3.90 9.90
CA ALA A 86 -5.34 -4.08 11.12
C ALA A 86 -4.73 -5.14 12.03
N VAL A 87 -5.08 -5.10 13.31
CA VAL A 87 -4.89 -6.23 14.23
C VAL A 87 -5.71 -7.43 13.73
N LYS A 88 -5.13 -8.62 13.80
CA LYS A 88 -5.78 -9.88 13.43
C LYS A 88 -7.00 -10.18 14.28
#